data_AF-K1J156-F1
#
_entry.id   AF-K1J156-F1
#
_cell.length_a   1.000
_cell.length_b   1.000
_cell.length_c   1.000
_cell.angle_alpha   90.00
_cell.angle_beta   90.00
_cell.angle_gamma   90.00
#
_symmetry.space_group_name_H-M   'P 1'
#
loop_
_entity.id
_entity.type
_entity.pdbx_description
1 polymer ?
#
loop_
_entity_poly.entity_id
_entity_poly.type
_entity_poly.pdbx_seq_one_letter_code
_entity_poly.pdbx_strand_id
1 'polypeptide(L)'
;MKMKSSKYIAIAVLLSTSGCALPIMAADTADLNYQDIGWVKQELSDRGFVKGSAPSSTVEYWWNQQDQQCIRLAVKHGKVNDISDEQRDECGAVVQRSHSSTPSHDHKQRLAVNQMPNYCLNFAAEDLGRYKDDVSTLPAEKSHGKYVVPGQSDEIFFECTFSKDGSFLGMNLKR
;
A
#
# COMPACT_ATOMS: atom_id res chain seq x y z
N MET A 1 -78.14 14.30 -6.17
CA MET A 1 -76.95 14.82 -5.45
C MET A 1 -76.92 14.13 -4.08
N LYS A 2 -75.85 13.62 -3.50
CA LYS A 2 -74.43 13.47 -3.84
C LYS A 2 -73.88 12.41 -2.84
N MET A 3 -72.87 11.65 -3.28
CA MET A 3 -72.34 10.42 -2.69
C MET A 3 -71.96 10.47 -1.19
N LYS A 4 -72.24 9.37 -0.47
CA LYS A 4 -71.55 8.99 0.78
C LYS A 4 -70.21 8.34 0.41
N SER A 5 -69.12 9.06 0.61
CA SER A 5 -67.77 8.59 0.29
C SER A 5 -67.13 7.87 1.47
N SER A 6 -66.88 6.58 1.26
CA SER A 6 -66.08 5.67 2.08
C SER A 6 -64.68 6.24 2.35
N LYS A 7 -64.23 6.18 3.62
CA LYS A 7 -62.85 6.43 4.03
C LYS A 7 -62.43 5.35 5.01
N TYR A 8 -62.08 4.16 4.51
CA TYR A 8 -61.27 3.22 5.26
C TYR A 8 -59.82 3.48 4.90
N ILE A 9 -59.10 4.00 5.88
CA ILE A 9 -57.70 4.37 5.84
C ILE A 9 -56.89 3.09 5.65
N ALA A 10 -56.14 3.02 4.55
CA ALA A 10 -55.17 1.96 4.33
C ALA A 10 -54.09 2.04 5.40
N ILE A 11 -53.92 0.95 6.15
CA ILE A 11 -52.83 0.77 7.10
C ILE A 11 -51.55 0.57 6.26
N ALA A 12 -50.74 1.63 6.16
CA ALA A 12 -49.40 1.53 5.63
C ALA A 12 -48.52 0.81 6.67
N VAL A 13 -48.18 -0.44 6.39
CA VAL A 13 -47.21 -1.22 7.16
C VAL A 13 -45.85 -0.55 6.99
N LEU A 14 -45.40 0.16 8.02
CA LEU A 14 -44.04 0.64 8.17
C LEU A 14 -43.13 -0.59 8.38
N LEU A 15 -42.53 -1.09 7.29
CA LEU A 15 -41.36 -1.95 7.38
C LEU A 15 -40.17 -1.04 7.72
N SER A 16 -40.01 -0.76 9.01
CA SER A 16 -38.78 -0.23 9.59
C SER A 16 -37.71 -1.31 9.51
N THR A 17 -37.04 -1.40 8.35
CA THR A 17 -35.75 -2.09 8.26
C THR A 17 -34.74 -1.24 8.99
N SER A 18 -34.61 -1.49 10.29
CA SER A 18 -33.43 -1.11 11.08
C SER A 18 -32.23 -1.78 10.45
N GLY A 19 -31.55 -1.06 9.55
CA GLY A 19 -30.20 -1.39 9.14
C GLY A 19 -29.33 -1.37 10.39
N CYS A 20 -28.90 -2.53 10.86
CA CYS A 20 -27.72 -2.61 11.69
C CYS A 20 -26.55 -2.12 10.82
N ALA A 21 -26.28 -0.82 10.88
CA ALA A 21 -24.94 -0.34 10.63
C ALA A 21 -24.09 -1.00 11.72
N LEU A 22 -23.32 -2.02 11.35
CA LEU A 22 -22.22 -2.46 12.18
C LEU A 22 -21.37 -1.20 12.40
N PRO A 23 -21.10 -0.77 13.65
CA PRO A 23 -20.10 0.25 13.87
C PRO A 23 -18.81 -0.33 13.29
N ILE A 24 -18.32 0.30 12.23
CA ILE A 24 -16.90 0.21 11.91
C ILE A 24 -16.26 0.79 13.16
N MET A 25 -15.73 -0.08 14.01
CA MET A 25 -14.90 0.33 15.13
C MET A 25 -13.67 0.95 14.48
N ALA A 26 -13.74 2.24 14.16
CA ALA A 26 -12.55 3.02 13.88
C ALA A 26 -11.66 2.78 15.09
N ALA A 27 -10.45 2.25 14.86
CA ALA A 27 -9.45 2.17 15.91
C ALA A 27 -9.36 3.57 16.52
N ASP A 28 -9.65 3.68 17.81
CA ASP A 28 -9.63 4.98 18.49
C ASP A 28 -8.17 5.45 18.48
N THR A 29 -7.87 6.37 17.55
CA THR A 29 -6.54 6.93 17.35
C THR A 29 -6.38 8.24 18.10
N ALA A 30 -7.38 8.65 18.89
CA ALA A 30 -7.34 9.86 19.69
C ALA A 30 -6.21 9.83 20.73
N ASP A 31 -5.81 8.64 21.18
CA ASP A 31 -4.73 8.43 22.14
C ASP A 31 -3.32 8.69 21.55
N LEU A 32 -3.20 8.64 20.22
CA LEU A 32 -1.95 8.87 19.50
C LEU A 32 -1.69 10.35 19.21
N ASN A 33 -2.69 11.23 19.41
CA ASN A 33 -2.55 12.65 19.10
C ASN A 33 -1.60 13.34 20.12
N TYR A 34 -0.76 14.26 19.64
CA TYR A 34 0.27 14.98 20.43
C TYR A 34 1.43 14.13 21.01
N GLN A 35 1.48 12.84 20.69
CA GLN A 35 2.54 11.95 21.16
C GLN A 35 3.81 12.03 20.31
N ASP A 36 4.89 11.47 20.83
CA ASP A 36 6.16 11.33 20.12
C ASP A 36 5.99 10.47 18.86
N ILE A 37 6.55 10.94 17.74
CA ILE A 37 6.38 10.28 16.45
C ILE A 37 7.00 8.88 16.41
N GLY A 38 8.09 8.64 17.14
CA GLY A 38 8.73 7.32 17.21
C GLY A 38 7.84 6.31 17.93
N TRP A 39 7.27 6.72 19.06
CA TRP A 39 6.34 5.87 19.81
C TRP A 39 5.04 5.61 19.04
N VAL A 40 4.44 6.63 18.42
CA VAL A 40 3.19 6.46 17.63
C VAL A 40 3.38 5.51 16.46
N LYS A 41 4.53 5.54 15.79
CA LYS A 41 4.84 4.61 14.69
C LYS A 41 4.90 3.16 15.16
N GLN A 42 5.52 2.94 16.33
CA GLN A 42 5.59 1.62 16.94
C GLN A 42 4.19 1.13 17.29
N GLU A 43 3.41 1.97 17.97
CA GLU A 43 2.04 1.64 18.38
C GLU A 43 1.12 1.37 17.18
N LEU A 44 1.21 2.14 16.10
CA LEU A 44 0.49 1.88 14.86
C LEU A 44 0.88 0.54 14.23
N SER A 45 2.17 0.20 14.23
CA SER A 45 2.67 -1.07 13.72
C SER A 45 2.18 -2.25 14.56
N ASP A 46 2.20 -2.11 15.88
CA ASP A 46 1.70 -3.11 16.84
C ASP A 46 0.18 -3.31 16.70
N ARG A 47 -0.55 -2.26 16.29
CA ARG A 47 -1.98 -2.28 15.94
C ARG A 47 -2.26 -2.78 14.52
N GLY A 48 -1.24 -3.22 13.78
CA GLY A 48 -1.41 -3.81 12.44
C GLY A 48 -1.56 -2.81 11.30
N PHE A 49 -1.28 -1.52 11.55
CA PHE A 49 -1.16 -0.54 10.48
C PHE A 49 0.19 -0.66 9.77
N VAL A 50 0.16 -0.52 8.46
CA VAL A 50 1.34 -0.52 7.60
C VAL A 50 1.51 0.87 6.99
N LYS A 51 2.73 1.40 7.06
CA LYS A 51 3.05 2.70 6.48
C LYS A 51 2.98 2.64 4.95
N GLY A 52 2.18 3.53 4.36
CA GLY A 52 2.08 3.76 2.93
C GLY A 52 3.08 4.81 2.44
N SER A 53 3.11 5.00 1.12
CA SER A 53 3.91 6.06 0.50
C SER A 53 3.39 7.43 0.92
N ALA A 54 4.30 8.28 1.40
CA ALA A 54 4.01 9.61 1.89
C ALA A 54 4.51 10.67 0.89
N PRO A 55 3.72 11.69 0.56
CA PRO A 55 4.14 12.76 -0.35
C PRO A 55 5.14 13.74 0.29
N SER A 56 5.30 13.73 1.62
CA SER A 56 6.24 14.60 2.33
C SER A 56 6.70 13.98 3.66
N SER A 57 7.75 14.55 4.26
CA SER A 57 8.20 14.18 5.62
C SER A 57 7.27 14.70 6.73
N THR A 58 6.27 15.50 6.39
CA THR A 58 5.32 16.13 7.33
C THR A 58 3.95 15.45 7.35
N VAL A 59 3.69 14.54 6.41
CA VAL A 59 2.42 13.81 6.29
C VAL A 59 2.72 12.36 5.96
N GLU A 60 2.30 11.43 6.81
CA GLU A 60 2.45 10.00 6.57
C GLU A 60 1.07 9.32 6.46
N TYR A 61 0.93 8.36 5.55
CA TYR A 61 -0.28 7.56 5.43
C TYR A 61 -0.07 6.17 6.00
N TRP A 62 -1.08 5.63 6.67
CA TRP A 62 -1.04 4.31 7.30
C TRP A 62 -2.33 3.55 7.02
N TRP A 63 -2.19 2.28 6.64
CA TRP A 63 -3.29 1.42 6.26
C TRP A 63 -3.36 0.19 7.16
N ASN A 64 -4.51 -0.06 7.75
CA ASN A 64 -4.82 -1.31 8.43
C ASN A 64 -5.74 -2.15 7.53
N GLN A 65 -5.25 -3.30 7.09
CA GLN A 65 -6.00 -4.19 6.20
C GLN A 65 -7.14 -4.92 6.92
N GLN A 66 -6.97 -5.26 8.19
CA GLN A 66 -7.97 -5.98 8.97
C GLN A 66 -9.21 -5.10 9.16
N ASP A 67 -8.99 -3.84 9.52
CA ASP A 67 -10.06 -2.90 9.86
C ASP A 67 -10.47 -2.02 8.66
N GLN A 68 -9.81 -2.20 7.50
CA GLN A 68 -9.98 -1.40 6.28
C GLN A 68 -9.88 0.11 6.53
N GLN A 69 -8.98 0.50 7.44
CA GLN A 69 -8.85 1.87 7.91
C GLN A 69 -7.63 2.54 7.31
N CYS A 70 -7.84 3.76 6.83
CA CYS A 70 -6.82 4.63 6.28
C CYS A 70 -6.69 5.85 7.19
N ILE A 71 -5.49 6.08 7.72
CA ILE A 71 -5.21 7.24 8.56
C ILE A 71 -4.09 8.09 7.97
N ARG A 72 -4.24 9.40 8.11
CA ARG A 72 -3.24 10.40 7.76
C ARG A 72 -2.67 11.00 9.03
N LEU A 73 -1.36 10.89 9.16
CA LEU A 73 -0.56 11.33 10.30
C LEU A 73 0.19 12.60 9.93
N ALA A 74 -0.24 13.75 10.45
CA ALA A 74 0.49 15.00 10.27
C ALA A 74 1.55 15.16 11.37
N VAL A 75 2.81 15.34 10.97
CA VAL A 75 3.95 15.48 11.88
C VAL A 75 4.43 16.92 11.86
N LYS A 76 4.56 17.52 13.06
CA LYS A 76 5.11 18.86 13.23
C LYS A 76 6.07 18.88 14.42
N HIS A 77 7.28 19.36 14.19
CA HIS A 77 8.34 19.45 15.22
C HIS A 77 8.61 18.11 15.95
N GLY A 78 8.58 16.99 15.22
CA GLY A 78 8.83 15.65 15.79
C GLY A 78 7.68 15.06 16.62
N LYS A 79 6.53 15.74 16.66
CA LYS A 79 5.32 15.24 17.32
C LYS A 79 4.20 15.05 16.32
N VAL A 80 3.28 14.17 16.66
CA VAL A 80 2.01 14.07 15.95
C VAL A 80 1.19 15.31 16.24
N ASN A 81 0.87 16.06 15.20
CA ASN A 81 0.08 17.27 15.28
C ASN A 81 -1.40 17.00 15.02
N ASP A 82 -1.69 16.01 14.17
CA ASP A 82 -3.04 15.67 13.77
C ASP A 82 -3.08 14.22 13.25
N ILE A 83 -4.18 13.53 13.54
CA ILE A 83 -4.51 12.22 12.98
C ILE A 83 -5.93 12.31 12.45
N SER A 84 -6.09 12.09 11.15
CA SER A 84 -7.39 12.04 10.50
C SER A 84 -7.62 10.68 9.86
N ASP A 85 -8.84 10.16 10.00
CA ASP A 85 -9.31 9.09 9.13
C ASP A 85 -9.50 9.67 7.72
N GLU A 86 -8.91 9.03 6.74
CA GLU A 86 -9.04 9.41 5.34
C GLU A 86 -9.76 8.32 4.56
N GLN A 87 -10.26 8.69 3.38
CA GLN A 87 -10.82 7.70 2.49
C GLN A 87 -9.73 6.74 2.04
N ARG A 88 -10.09 5.46 1.87
CA ARG A 88 -9.18 4.39 1.43
C ARG A 88 -8.27 4.83 0.28
N ASP A 89 -8.83 5.53 -0.70
CA ASP A 89 -8.14 5.99 -1.91
C ASP A 89 -7.04 7.04 -1.63
N GLU A 90 -7.16 7.81 -0.54
CA GLU A 90 -6.25 8.89 -0.14
C GLU A 90 -4.97 8.38 0.57
N CYS A 91 -5.02 7.23 1.26
CA CYS A 91 -3.80 6.55 1.76
C CYS A 91 -2.94 5.95 0.63
N GLY A 92 -3.28 6.25 -0.62
CA GLY A 92 -2.68 5.63 -1.77
C GLY A 92 -3.36 4.30 -2.13
N ALA A 93 -4.67 4.10 -1.85
CA ALA A 93 -5.44 3.07 -2.55
C ALA A 93 -5.80 3.47 -4.00
N VAL A 94 -4.79 3.96 -4.71
CA VAL A 94 -4.27 3.10 -5.78
C VAL A 94 -4.07 1.72 -5.15
N VAL A 95 -5.16 0.95 -5.17
CA VAL A 95 -5.20 -0.42 -5.65
C VAL A 95 -3.77 -0.79 -6.06
N GLN A 96 -3.21 -1.85 -5.52
CA GLN A 96 -3.10 -3.01 -6.39
C GLN A 96 -3.73 -2.77 -7.79
N ARG A 97 -3.08 -2.01 -8.66
CA ARG A 97 -3.05 -2.37 -10.06
C ARG A 97 -2.35 -3.72 -9.98
N SER A 98 -3.19 -4.74 -9.84
CA SER A 98 -3.08 -6.00 -10.55
C SER A 98 -1.99 -5.82 -11.61
N HIS A 99 -0.92 -6.60 -11.46
CA HIS A 99 0.37 -6.54 -12.17
C HIS A 99 1.52 -5.84 -11.43
N SER A 100 1.82 -6.27 -10.21
CA SER A 100 2.99 -7.16 -10.06
C SER A 100 2.93 -7.82 -8.70
N SER A 101 3.06 -9.13 -8.69
CA SER A 101 3.48 -9.89 -7.53
C SER A 101 4.68 -9.20 -6.87
N THR A 102 4.46 -8.50 -5.75
CA THR A 102 5.53 -8.25 -4.78
C THR A 102 5.74 -9.57 -4.07
N PRO A 103 6.84 -10.30 -4.30
CA PRO A 103 7.15 -11.47 -3.49
C PRO A 103 7.54 -10.97 -2.11
N SER A 104 6.95 -11.54 -1.08
CA SER A 104 7.44 -11.39 0.28
C SER A 104 8.94 -11.70 0.30
N HIS A 105 9.69 -10.90 1.04
CA HIS A 105 11.05 -11.23 1.50
C HIS A 105 10.98 -12.39 2.50
N ASP A 106 10.56 -13.57 2.04
CA ASP A 106 11.00 -14.86 2.56
C ASP A 106 10.45 -15.97 1.67
N HIS A 107 11.28 -16.97 1.39
CA HIS A 107 11.01 -18.17 0.59
C HIS A 107 10.95 -18.06 -0.95
N LYS A 108 12.12 -18.24 -1.58
CA LYS A 108 12.30 -19.02 -2.83
C LYS A 108 11.26 -18.75 -3.96
N GLN A 109 10.86 -17.50 -4.18
CA GLN A 109 9.94 -17.16 -5.26
C GLN A 109 10.68 -17.34 -6.60
N ARG A 110 10.20 -18.28 -7.41
CA ARG A 110 10.64 -18.42 -8.81
C ARG A 110 9.88 -17.41 -9.66
N LEU A 111 10.59 -16.45 -10.24
CA LEU A 111 10.03 -15.39 -11.06
C LEU A 111 9.90 -15.84 -12.51
N ALA A 112 8.76 -15.53 -13.12
CA ALA A 112 8.64 -15.57 -14.57
C ALA A 112 9.51 -14.46 -15.20
N VAL A 113 9.98 -14.68 -16.43
CA VAL A 113 10.93 -13.77 -17.11
C VAL A 113 10.39 -12.34 -17.21
N ASN A 114 9.08 -12.17 -17.40
CA ASN A 114 8.42 -10.87 -17.45
C ASN A 114 8.32 -10.14 -16.10
N GLN A 115 8.51 -10.85 -14.98
CA GLN A 115 8.52 -10.27 -13.62
C GLN A 115 9.92 -9.82 -13.20
N MET A 116 10.97 -10.34 -13.84
CA MET A 116 12.37 -10.08 -13.49
C MET A 116 12.76 -8.60 -13.56
N PRO A 117 12.35 -7.80 -14.58
CA PRO A 117 12.69 -6.37 -14.63
C PRO A 117 12.13 -5.59 -13.44
N ASN A 118 10.84 -5.76 -13.15
CA ASN A 118 10.20 -5.09 -12.03
C ASN A 118 10.78 -5.55 -10.68
N TYR A 119 11.10 -6.84 -10.52
CA TYR A 119 11.79 -7.32 -9.33
C TYR A 119 13.16 -6.64 -9.16
N CYS A 120 13.95 -6.60 -10.23
CA CYS A 120 15.26 -5.97 -10.22
C CYS A 120 15.19 -4.47 -9.89
N LEU A 121 14.21 -3.75 -10.45
CA LEU A 121 13.99 -2.33 -10.16
C LEU A 121 13.74 -2.10 -8.67
N ASN A 122 12.83 -2.89 -8.07
CA ASN A 122 12.51 -2.76 -6.65
C ASN A 122 13.74 -3.09 -5.77
N PHE A 123 14.44 -4.17 -6.08
CA PHE A 123 15.66 -4.56 -5.36
C PHE A 123 16.75 -3.49 -5.46
N ALA A 124 17.01 -2.98 -6.67
CA ALA A 124 18.04 -1.97 -6.90
C ALA A 124 17.71 -0.63 -6.23
N ALA A 125 16.45 -0.20 -6.25
CA ALA A 125 16.02 1.00 -5.52
C ALA A 125 16.28 0.88 -4.01
N GLU A 126 15.95 -0.28 -3.42
CA GLU A 126 16.20 -0.55 -2.00
C GLU A 126 17.70 -0.63 -1.68
N ASP A 127 18.47 -1.42 -2.45
CA ASP A 127 19.90 -1.66 -2.22
C ASP A 127 20.75 -0.38 -2.42
N LEU A 128 20.37 0.46 -3.39
CA LEU A 128 21.04 1.72 -3.67
C LEU A 128 20.53 2.88 -2.80
N GLY A 129 19.47 2.67 -1.99
CA GLY A 129 18.82 3.72 -1.22
C GLY A 129 18.24 4.85 -2.09
N ARG A 130 17.70 4.50 -3.26
CA ARG A 130 17.14 5.44 -4.26
C ARG A 130 15.64 5.32 -4.35
N TYR A 131 14.98 6.38 -4.83
CA TYR A 131 13.57 6.28 -5.18
C TYR A 131 13.41 5.44 -6.44
N LYS A 132 12.31 4.71 -6.55
CA LYS A 132 12.03 3.83 -7.70
C LYS A 132 11.98 4.62 -9.02
N ASP A 133 11.55 5.87 -8.97
CA ASP A 133 11.48 6.75 -10.13
C ASP A 133 12.87 7.16 -10.65
N ASP A 134 13.91 7.02 -9.81
CA ASP A 134 15.31 7.29 -10.15
C ASP A 134 16.05 6.03 -10.64
N VAL A 135 15.34 4.91 -10.79
CA VAL A 135 15.89 3.61 -11.19
C VAL A 135 15.16 3.12 -12.42
N SER A 136 15.92 2.77 -13.45
CA SER A 136 15.41 2.19 -14.68
C SER A 136 15.98 0.80 -14.91
N THR A 137 15.17 -0.09 -15.49
CA THR A 137 15.59 -1.44 -15.86
C THR A 137 15.12 -1.79 -17.27
N LEU A 138 15.94 -2.54 -17.99
CA LEU A 138 15.60 -3.10 -19.30
C LEU A 138 14.93 -4.48 -19.16
N PRO A 139 14.31 -5.01 -20.23
CA PRO A 139 13.81 -6.38 -20.24
C PRO A 139 14.90 -7.41 -19.90
N ALA A 140 14.48 -8.55 -19.34
CA ALA A 140 15.40 -9.63 -19.03
C ALA A 140 15.94 -10.30 -20.30
N GLU A 141 17.26 -10.36 -20.41
CA GLU A 141 17.98 -11.01 -21.51
C GLU A 141 18.55 -12.35 -21.06
N LYS A 142 18.57 -13.32 -21.96
CA LYS A 142 19.14 -14.64 -21.67
C LYS A 142 20.63 -14.65 -22.01
N SER A 143 21.49 -14.85 -21.00
CA SER A 143 22.94 -14.90 -21.16
C SER A 143 23.51 -16.10 -20.41
N HIS A 144 24.28 -16.95 -21.11
CA HIS A 144 24.97 -18.12 -20.52
C HIS A 144 24.07 -19.03 -19.65
N GLY A 145 22.82 -19.24 -20.07
CA GLY A 145 21.86 -20.08 -19.33
C GLY A 145 21.23 -19.42 -18.09
N LYS A 146 21.49 -18.13 -17.86
CA LYS A 146 20.89 -17.28 -16.83
C LYS A 146 20.07 -16.18 -17.49
N TYR A 147 19.28 -15.47 -16.69
CA TYR A 147 18.64 -14.24 -17.10
C TYR A 147 19.35 -13.06 -16.46
N VAL A 148 19.58 -12.01 -17.23
CA VAL A 148 20.22 -10.78 -16.80
C VAL A 148 19.27 -9.63 -17.08
N VAL A 149 19.06 -8.78 -16.09
CA VAL A 149 18.30 -7.55 -16.22
C VAL A 149 19.28 -6.39 -16.03
N PRO A 150 19.64 -5.69 -17.11
CA PRO A 150 20.40 -4.45 -17.02
C PRO A 150 19.54 -3.35 -16.40
N GLY A 151 20.16 -2.46 -15.64
CA GLY A 151 19.52 -1.27 -15.12
C GLY A 151 20.50 -0.14 -14.86
N GLN A 152 19.94 1.03 -14.59
CA GLN A 152 20.68 2.26 -14.35
C GLN A 152 19.96 3.11 -13.29
N SER A 153 20.74 3.77 -12.44
CA SER A 153 20.30 4.85 -11.56
C SER A 153 21.36 5.94 -11.54
N ASP A 154 21.00 7.16 -11.93
CA ASP A 154 21.94 8.27 -12.16
C ASP A 154 23.10 7.83 -13.09
N GLU A 155 24.34 7.84 -12.58
CA GLU A 155 25.56 7.42 -13.28
C GLU A 155 25.95 5.95 -12.99
N ILE A 156 25.14 5.25 -12.18
CA ILE A 156 25.40 3.87 -11.76
C ILE A 156 24.68 2.91 -12.70
N PHE A 157 25.46 2.05 -13.36
CA PHE A 157 24.92 0.92 -14.12
C PHE A 157 24.97 -0.34 -13.25
N PHE A 158 23.97 -1.21 -13.39
CA PHE A 158 23.90 -2.46 -12.66
C PHE A 158 23.26 -3.57 -13.48
N GLU A 159 23.47 -4.81 -13.04
CA GLU A 159 22.83 -5.99 -13.59
C GLU A 159 22.30 -6.88 -12.47
N CYS A 160 21.00 -7.18 -12.50
CA CYS A 160 20.43 -8.26 -11.70
C CYS A 160 20.56 -9.58 -12.44
N THR A 161 21.01 -10.62 -11.76
CA THR A 161 21.12 -11.96 -12.33
C THR A 161 20.07 -12.89 -11.72
N PHE A 162 19.43 -13.68 -12.56
CA PHE A 162 18.50 -14.73 -12.18
C PHE A 162 18.95 -16.06 -12.77
N SER A 163 18.72 -17.15 -12.04
CA SER A 163 18.94 -18.50 -12.54
C SER A 163 17.93 -18.86 -13.64
N LYS A 164 18.20 -19.96 -14.36
CA LYS A 164 17.28 -20.50 -15.37
C LYS A 164 15.87 -20.78 -14.84
N ASP A 165 15.76 -21.17 -13.57
CA ASP A 165 14.49 -21.48 -12.90
C ASP A 165 13.83 -20.26 -12.26
N GLY A 166 14.37 -19.05 -12.49
CA GLY A 166 13.77 -17.79 -12.05
C GLY A 166 14.12 -17.37 -10.63
N SER A 167 15.12 -17.99 -10.00
CA SER A 167 15.59 -17.58 -8.67
C SER A 167 16.53 -16.38 -8.80
N PHE A 168 16.34 -15.35 -7.96
CA PHE A 168 17.26 -14.22 -7.91
C PHE A 168 18.62 -14.65 -7.35
N LEU A 169 19.70 -14.34 -8.07
CA LEU A 169 21.07 -14.69 -7.69
C LEU A 169 21.85 -13.51 -7.12
N GLY A 170 21.41 -12.27 -7.38
CA GLY A 170 22.05 -11.06 -6.88
C GLY A 170 22.13 -9.94 -7.92
N MET A 171 22.54 -8.76 -7.46
CA MET A 171 22.82 -7.58 -8.28
C MET A 171 24.32 -7.29 -8.29
N ASN A 172 24.85 -6.85 -9.44
CA ASN A 172 26.24 -6.43 -9.58
C ASN A 172 26.31 -5.03 -10.21
N LEU A 173 27.11 -4.14 -9.63
CA LEU A 173 27.39 -2.84 -10.21
C LEU A 173 28.37 -2.98 -11.37
N LYS A 174 28.12 -2.24 -12.45
CA LYS A 174 29.01 -2.10 -13.60
C LYS A 174 29.72 -0.77 -13.46
N ARG A 175 31.04 -0.84 -13.36
CA ARG A 175 31.94 0.32 -13.40
C ARG A 175 32.41 0.55 -14.83
#